data_AF-A0A291R0E6-F1
#
_entry.id   AF-A0A291R0E6-F1
#
_cell.length_a   1.000
_cell.length_b   1.000
_cell.length_c   1.000
_cell.angle_alpha   90.00
_cell.angle_beta   90.00
_cell.angle_gamma   90.00
#
_symmetry.space_group_name_H-M   'P 1'
#
loop_
_entity.id
_entity.type
_entity.pdbx_description
1 polymer ?
#
loop_
_entity_poly.entity_id
_entity_poly.type
_entity_poly.pdbx_seq_one_letter_code
_entity_poly.pdbx_strand_id
1 'polypeptide(L)'
;MKHIFIFFTCLLSLQFTATQAQVKKAALQASGLTCAMCSNATLKSLQTLPFVDKIETDLNTTTFNIYFKKNAAVNVDALKEKVEDAGFSVAKLVLTADFHQTSIKKDAHIDYNGLVLHFVGVKDQVLNGEQQITVVDKNFVPNKTFKKYAAMTDMTCIQTGHMGTCCNTAATSIAGSRVYHVTI
;
A
#
# COMPACT_ATOMS: atom_id res chain seq x y z
N MET A 1 2.68 -20.54 -63.63
CA MET A 1 3.87 -19.91 -63.02
C MET A 1 3.43 -19.18 -61.75
N LYS A 2 3.98 -19.59 -60.59
CA LYS A 2 4.02 -18.93 -59.27
C LYS A 2 2.65 -18.57 -58.65
N HIS A 3 2.05 -19.46 -57.85
CA HIS A 3 2.34 -19.63 -56.41
C HIS A 3 2.75 -18.34 -55.71
N ILE A 4 1.78 -17.69 -55.04
CA ILE A 4 2.04 -16.90 -53.85
C ILE A 4 0.91 -17.23 -52.86
N PHE A 5 1.15 -18.32 -52.11
CA PHE A 5 0.58 -18.54 -50.80
C PHE A 5 1.09 -17.39 -49.92
N ILE A 6 0.31 -16.32 -49.76
CA ILE A 6 0.54 -15.38 -48.66
C ILE A 6 0.04 -16.09 -47.42
N PHE A 7 0.98 -16.80 -46.81
CA PHE A 7 0.98 -17.24 -45.44
C PHE A 7 0.39 -16.11 -44.57
N PHE A 8 -0.88 -16.24 -44.22
CA PHE A 8 -1.49 -15.47 -43.15
C PHE A 8 -0.91 -16.05 -41.86
N THR A 9 0.38 -15.78 -41.61
CA THR A 9 0.99 -15.90 -40.30
C THR A 9 0.24 -14.93 -39.42
N CYS A 10 -0.84 -15.45 -38.84
CA CYS A 10 -1.43 -14.99 -37.60
C CYS A 10 -0.25 -14.89 -36.63
N LEU A 11 0.35 -13.69 -36.62
CA LEU A 11 1.33 -13.24 -35.68
C LEU A 11 0.58 -13.24 -34.35
N LEU A 12 0.58 -14.41 -33.72
CA LEU A 12 0.09 -14.66 -32.39
C LEU A 12 0.92 -13.74 -31.49
N SER A 13 0.46 -12.49 -31.36
CA SER A 13 1.00 -11.53 -30.43
C SER A 13 0.84 -12.16 -29.07
N LEU A 14 1.92 -12.76 -28.55
CA LEU A 14 2.06 -13.02 -27.14
C LEU A 14 1.84 -11.67 -26.46
N GLN A 15 0.61 -11.45 -26.01
CA GLN A 15 0.32 -10.35 -25.13
C GLN A 15 0.99 -10.73 -23.82
N PHE A 16 2.21 -10.25 -23.64
CA PHE A 16 2.86 -10.19 -22.35
C PHE A 16 1.94 -9.36 -21.46
N THR A 17 1.10 -10.03 -20.68
CA THR A 17 0.41 -9.39 -19.57
C THR A 17 1.49 -9.09 -18.54
N ALA A 18 2.10 -7.91 -18.65
CA ALA A 18 2.95 -7.38 -17.61
C ALA A 18 2.11 -7.37 -16.33
N THR A 19 2.41 -8.28 -15.41
CA THR A 19 1.86 -8.25 -14.06
C THR A 19 2.27 -6.93 -13.45
N GLN A 20 1.32 -6.00 -13.38
CA GLN A 20 1.56 -4.69 -12.78
C GLN A 20 1.90 -4.89 -11.30
N ALA A 21 2.88 -4.13 -10.81
CA ALA A 21 3.23 -4.12 -9.39
C ALA A 21 1.98 -3.78 -8.57
N GLN A 22 1.61 -4.62 -7.61
CA GLN A 22 0.40 -4.46 -6.81
C GLN A 22 0.69 -4.86 -5.37
N VAL A 23 0.08 -4.14 -4.42
CA VAL A 23 0.04 -4.59 -3.03
C VAL A 23 -0.79 -5.88 -2.97
N LYS A 24 -0.19 -6.96 -2.50
CA LYS A 24 -0.82 -8.31 -2.46
C LYS A 24 -1.60 -8.54 -1.17
N LYS A 25 -1.06 -8.03 -0.06
CA LYS A 25 -1.58 -8.27 1.29
C LYS A 25 -1.38 -7.04 2.17
N ALA A 26 -2.24 -6.87 3.16
CA ALA A 26 -2.02 -5.98 4.28
C ALA A 26 -2.19 -6.73 5.60
N ALA A 27 -1.30 -6.48 6.55
CA ALA A 27 -1.48 -6.86 7.95
C ALA A 27 -1.89 -5.59 8.73
N LEU A 28 -3.18 -5.52 9.09
CA LEU A 28 -3.77 -4.40 9.82
C LEU A 28 -3.99 -4.81 11.27
N GLN A 29 -3.26 -4.20 12.19
CA GLN A 29 -3.48 -4.33 13.62
C GLN A 29 -4.42 -3.22 14.09
N ALA A 30 -5.53 -3.57 14.72
CA ALA A 30 -6.45 -2.61 15.31
C ALA A 30 -6.25 -2.50 16.82
N SER A 31 -6.60 -1.35 17.37
CA SER A 31 -6.60 -1.06 18.80
C SER A 31 -8.02 -0.96 19.34
N GLY A 32 -8.21 -1.30 20.62
CA GLY A 32 -9.51 -1.21 21.29
C GLY A 32 -10.42 -2.43 21.12
N LEU A 33 -9.96 -3.49 20.45
CA LEU A 33 -10.72 -4.73 20.29
C LEU A 33 -10.59 -5.61 21.54
N THR A 34 -11.40 -5.31 22.56
CA THR A 34 -11.40 -6.04 23.85
C THR A 34 -12.44 -7.16 23.93
N CYS A 35 -13.29 -7.33 22.91
CA CYS A 35 -14.34 -8.34 22.86
C CYS A 35 -14.38 -9.02 21.49
N ALA A 36 -14.73 -10.31 21.45
CA ALA A 36 -14.89 -11.08 20.21
C ALA A 36 -15.90 -10.46 19.24
N MET A 37 -16.96 -9.82 19.75
CA MET A 37 -17.95 -9.12 18.93
C MET A 37 -17.35 -7.90 18.22
N CYS A 38 -16.49 -7.16 18.91
CA CYS A 38 -15.77 -6.01 18.35
C CYS A 38 -14.87 -6.43 17.17
N SER A 39 -14.12 -7.53 17.36
CA SER A 39 -13.25 -8.08 16.32
C SER A 39 -14.07 -8.54 15.10
N ASN A 40 -15.22 -9.18 15.34
CA ASN A 40 -16.12 -9.63 14.27
C ASN A 40 -16.77 -8.47 13.51
N ALA A 41 -17.17 -7.40 14.20
CA ALA A 41 -17.72 -6.20 13.56
C ALA A 41 -16.68 -5.56 12.62
N THR A 42 -15.44 -5.42 13.08
CA THR A 42 -14.34 -4.90 12.27
C THR A 42 -14.02 -5.78 11.07
N LEU A 43 -13.99 -7.11 11.27
CA LEU A 43 -13.81 -8.08 10.19
C LEU A 43 -14.87 -7.89 9.09
N LYS A 44 -16.16 -7.86 9.47
CA LYS A 44 -17.27 -7.67 8.54
C LYS A 44 -17.18 -6.34 7.80
N SER A 45 -16.81 -5.28 8.50
CA SER A 45 -16.61 -3.96 7.91
C SER A 45 -15.54 -4.00 6.81
N LEU A 46 -14.37 -4.58 7.10
CA LEU A 46 -13.27 -4.73 6.13
C LEU A 46 -13.64 -5.61 4.93
N GLN A 47 -14.44 -6.68 5.15
CA GLN A 47 -14.92 -7.56 4.07
C GLN A 47 -15.81 -6.85 3.04
N THR A 48 -16.40 -5.70 3.38
CA THR A 48 -17.23 -4.94 2.43
C THR A 48 -16.42 -4.22 1.34
N LEU A 49 -15.09 -4.12 1.49
CA LEU A 49 -14.25 -3.42 0.54
C LEU A 49 -14.13 -4.20 -0.77
N PRO A 50 -14.37 -3.58 -1.94
CA PRO A 50 -14.46 -4.30 -3.21
C PRO A 50 -13.15 -4.95 -3.66
N PHE A 51 -12.01 -4.44 -3.20
CA PHE A 51 -10.66 -4.93 -3.51
C PHE A 51 -10.18 -6.05 -2.56
N VAL A 52 -10.94 -6.37 -1.50
CA VAL A 52 -10.61 -7.46 -0.56
C VAL A 52 -11.07 -8.79 -1.12
N ASP A 53 -10.18 -9.80 -1.10
CA ASP A 53 -10.45 -11.18 -1.50
C ASP A 53 -10.81 -12.04 -0.30
N LYS A 54 -9.92 -12.09 0.70
CA LYS A 54 -10.14 -12.80 1.97
C LYS A 54 -9.44 -12.11 3.12
N ILE A 55 -9.87 -12.40 4.35
CA ILE A 55 -9.24 -11.91 5.58
C ILE A 55 -9.03 -13.08 6.54
N GLU A 56 -7.81 -13.21 7.05
CA GLU A 56 -7.43 -14.15 8.11
C GLU A 56 -7.14 -13.36 9.39
N THR A 57 -7.76 -13.72 10.51
CA THR A 57 -7.57 -13.01 11.78
C THR A 57 -6.58 -13.74 12.68
N ASP A 58 -5.58 -13.02 13.17
CA ASP A 58 -4.77 -13.45 14.31
C ASP A 58 -5.31 -12.79 15.58
N LEU A 59 -5.95 -13.60 16.42
CA LEU A 59 -6.58 -13.16 17.67
C LEU A 59 -5.57 -12.81 18.75
N ASN A 60 -4.35 -13.36 18.70
CA ASN A 60 -3.33 -13.10 19.72
C ASN A 60 -2.77 -11.68 19.58
N THR A 61 -2.59 -11.24 18.33
CA THR A 61 -2.03 -9.93 18.01
C THR A 61 -3.09 -8.90 17.64
N THR A 62 -4.36 -9.31 17.52
CA THR A 62 -5.46 -8.48 17.03
C THR A 62 -5.19 -7.96 15.62
N THR A 63 -4.71 -8.84 14.75
CA THR A 63 -4.29 -8.50 13.39
C THR A 63 -5.22 -9.12 12.35
N PHE A 64 -5.66 -8.30 11.40
CA PHE A 64 -6.37 -8.71 10.20
C PHE A 64 -5.37 -8.84 9.04
N ASN A 65 -5.13 -10.06 8.60
CA ASN A 65 -4.34 -10.38 7.41
C ASN A 65 -5.26 -10.34 6.19
N ILE A 66 -5.27 -9.22 5.48
CA ILE A 66 -6.15 -8.91 4.37
C ILE A 66 -5.44 -9.23 3.08
N TYR A 67 -6.00 -10.14 2.29
CA TYR A 67 -5.50 -10.50 0.96
C TYR A 67 -6.32 -9.77 -0.09
N PHE A 68 -5.65 -9.17 -1.06
CA PHE A 68 -6.31 -8.36 -2.09
C PHE A 68 -6.55 -9.15 -3.37
N LYS A 69 -7.62 -8.79 -4.07
CA LYS A 69 -7.92 -9.33 -5.40
C LYS A 69 -6.82 -8.93 -6.38
N LYS A 70 -6.45 -9.85 -7.29
CA LYS A 70 -5.50 -9.56 -8.36
C LYS A 70 -6.02 -8.40 -9.24
N ASN A 71 -5.13 -7.48 -9.59
CA ASN A 71 -5.42 -6.33 -10.46
C ASN A 71 -6.48 -5.34 -9.90
N ALA A 72 -6.73 -5.36 -8.59
CA ALA A 72 -7.61 -4.40 -7.94
C ALA A 72 -6.82 -3.19 -7.40
N ALA A 73 -7.30 -1.98 -7.65
CA ALA A 73 -6.74 -0.79 -7.02
C ALA A 73 -7.01 -0.84 -5.50
N VAL A 74 -5.95 -0.89 -4.69
CA VAL A 74 -6.05 -0.92 -3.23
C VAL A 74 -6.10 0.50 -2.70
N ASN A 75 -7.17 0.86 -2.02
CA ASN A 75 -7.26 2.12 -1.29
C ASN A 75 -6.89 1.89 0.18
N VAL A 76 -5.73 2.40 0.58
CA VAL A 76 -5.20 2.25 1.93
C VAL A 76 -5.99 3.05 2.97
N ASP A 77 -6.49 4.24 2.63
CA ASP A 77 -7.35 5.03 3.52
C ASP A 77 -8.70 4.35 3.77
N ALA A 78 -9.28 3.68 2.77
CA ALA A 78 -10.53 2.93 2.94
C ALA A 78 -10.41 1.79 3.97
N LEU A 79 -9.21 1.19 4.14
CA LEU A 79 -8.98 0.19 5.20
C LEU A 79 -9.10 0.83 6.59
N LYS A 80 -8.48 2.00 6.77
CA LYS A 80 -8.54 2.77 8.02
C LYS A 80 -9.96 3.22 8.31
N GLU A 81 -10.64 3.80 7.32
CA GLU A 81 -12.03 4.27 7.44
C GLU A 81 -12.95 3.13 7.89
N LYS A 82 -12.85 1.92 7.32
CA LYS A 82 -13.65 0.78 7.76
C LYS A 82 -13.43 0.34 9.20
N VAL A 83 -12.22 0.53 9.73
CA VAL A 83 -11.89 0.24 11.13
C VAL A 83 -12.42 1.35 12.04
N GLU A 84 -12.30 2.61 11.62
CA GLU A 84 -12.82 3.79 12.32
C GLU A 84 -14.36 3.78 12.37
N ASP A 85 -15.03 3.41 11.28
CA ASP A 85 -16.48 3.21 11.18
C ASP A 85 -16.98 2.11 12.12
N ALA A 86 -16.15 1.11 12.39
CA ALA A 86 -16.44 0.05 13.36
C ALA A 86 -16.22 0.51 14.82
N GLY A 87 -15.75 1.73 15.05
CA GLY A 87 -15.50 2.32 16.38
C GLY A 87 -14.10 2.06 16.93
N PHE A 88 -13.15 1.64 16.11
CA PHE A 88 -11.79 1.27 16.51
C PHE A 88 -10.74 2.14 15.81
N SER A 89 -9.47 1.92 16.13
CA SER A 89 -8.36 2.67 15.52
C SER A 89 -7.30 1.73 14.97
N VAL A 90 -6.58 2.16 13.94
CA VAL A 90 -5.44 1.40 13.41
C VAL A 90 -4.22 1.66 14.29
N ALA A 91 -3.60 0.57 14.78
CA ALA A 91 -2.36 0.62 15.56
C ALA A 91 -1.12 0.36 14.69
N LYS A 92 -1.27 -0.43 13.63
CA LYS A 92 -0.18 -0.72 12.70
C LYS A 92 -0.78 -1.19 11.38
N LEU A 93 -0.23 -0.72 10.27
CA LEU A 93 -0.55 -1.23 8.95
C LEU A 93 0.73 -1.58 8.20
N VAL A 94 0.89 -2.84 7.83
CA VAL A 94 2.01 -3.34 7.02
C VAL A 94 1.47 -3.79 5.68
N LEU A 95 1.99 -3.24 4.59
CA LEU A 95 1.65 -3.62 3.22
C LEU A 95 2.73 -4.56 2.69
N THR A 96 2.31 -5.65 2.06
CA THR A 96 3.17 -6.57 1.34
C THR A 96 3.10 -6.27 -0.14
N ALA A 97 4.20 -5.80 -0.71
CA ALA A 97 4.31 -5.32 -2.08
C ALA A 97 5.52 -5.94 -2.79
N ASP A 98 5.38 -6.24 -4.08
CA ASP A 98 6.45 -6.76 -4.92
C ASP A 98 7.20 -5.61 -5.60
N PHE A 99 8.51 -5.53 -5.42
CA PHE A 99 9.37 -4.51 -6.01
C PHE A 99 10.31 -5.13 -7.03
N HIS A 100 10.59 -4.42 -8.12
CA HIS A 100 11.50 -4.88 -9.17
C HIS A 100 12.66 -3.90 -9.32
N GLN A 101 13.80 -4.22 -8.67
CA GLN A 101 15.02 -3.40 -8.69
C GLN A 101 14.75 -1.92 -8.37
N THR A 102 13.89 -1.66 -7.37
CA THR A 102 13.47 -0.30 -7.03
C THR A 102 14.43 0.31 -6.04
N SER A 103 15.20 1.32 -6.47
CA SER A 103 16.08 2.07 -5.58
C SER A 103 15.26 2.97 -4.65
N ILE A 104 15.45 2.81 -3.34
CA ILE A 104 14.88 3.66 -2.31
C ILE A 104 16.00 4.34 -1.53
N LYS A 105 15.71 5.53 -1.02
CA LYS A 105 16.56 6.29 -0.10
C LYS A 105 15.68 7.12 0.82
N LYS A 106 16.30 7.70 1.85
CA LYS A 106 15.60 8.66 2.72
C LYS A 106 14.95 9.77 1.87
N ASP A 107 13.68 10.02 2.16
CA ASP A 107 12.82 11.03 1.54
C ASP A 107 12.48 10.80 0.05
N ALA A 108 12.75 9.61 -0.47
CA ALA A 108 12.35 9.24 -1.82
C ALA A 108 10.83 9.11 -1.95
N HIS A 109 10.29 9.65 -3.03
CA HIS A 109 8.90 9.46 -3.45
C HIS A 109 8.84 8.50 -4.63
N ILE A 110 8.01 7.47 -4.53
CA ILE A 110 7.88 6.42 -5.54
C ILE A 110 6.41 6.21 -5.85
N ASP A 111 6.05 6.24 -7.14
CA ASP A 111 4.74 5.79 -7.60
C ASP A 111 4.74 4.26 -7.64
N TYR A 112 3.90 3.66 -6.80
CA TYR A 112 3.64 2.23 -6.76
C TYR A 112 2.20 1.97 -7.18
N ASN A 113 1.97 1.94 -8.48
CA ASN A 113 0.67 1.64 -9.10
C ASN A 113 -0.45 2.56 -8.56
N GLY A 114 -0.19 3.87 -8.60
CA GLY A 114 -1.11 4.90 -8.11
C GLY A 114 -1.03 5.17 -6.61
N LEU A 115 -0.25 4.40 -5.85
CA LEU A 115 0.12 4.73 -4.47
C LEU A 115 1.43 5.50 -4.47
N VAL A 116 1.39 6.79 -4.12
CA VAL A 116 2.61 7.56 -3.91
C VAL A 116 3.18 7.20 -2.53
N LEU A 117 4.32 6.52 -2.52
CA LEU A 117 5.03 6.11 -1.32
C LEU A 117 6.17 7.07 -1.04
N HIS A 118 6.21 7.64 0.16
CA HIS A 118 7.33 8.44 0.66
C HIS A 118 8.10 7.64 1.71
N PHE A 119 9.33 7.24 1.40
CA PHE A 119 10.15 6.44 2.30
C PHE A 119 10.84 7.29 3.37
N VAL A 120 10.48 7.09 4.63
CA VAL A 120 10.95 7.87 5.78
C VAL A 120 11.75 6.98 6.72
N GLY A 121 12.91 7.47 7.17
CA GLY A 121 13.74 6.75 8.15
C GLY A 121 14.42 5.50 7.61
N VAL A 122 14.56 5.37 6.27
CA VAL A 122 15.21 4.24 5.62
C VAL A 122 16.67 4.54 5.25
N LYS A 123 17.46 3.48 5.09
CA LYS A 123 18.79 3.56 4.46
C LYS A 123 18.66 3.39 2.95
N ASP A 124 19.67 3.87 2.23
CA ASP A 124 19.78 3.68 0.78
C ASP A 124 19.91 2.18 0.48
N GLN A 125 18.99 1.66 -0.34
CA GLN A 125 18.97 0.24 -0.73
C GLN A 125 18.15 0.03 -2.00
N VAL A 126 18.30 -1.16 -2.59
CA VAL A 126 17.51 -1.59 -3.74
C VAL A 126 16.54 -2.68 -3.29
N LEU A 127 15.24 -2.41 -3.41
CA LEU A 127 14.20 -3.38 -3.12
C LEU A 127 13.98 -4.31 -4.31
N ASN A 128 13.89 -5.60 -4.02
CA ASN A 128 13.60 -6.63 -5.02
C ASN A 128 12.76 -7.77 -4.43
N GLY A 129 11.79 -8.25 -5.20
CA GLY A 129 10.82 -9.24 -4.74
C GLY A 129 9.84 -8.69 -3.71
N GLU A 130 9.26 -9.59 -2.94
CA GLU A 130 8.25 -9.26 -1.94
C GLU A 130 8.87 -8.58 -0.71
N GLN A 131 8.36 -7.39 -0.39
CA GLN A 131 8.79 -6.57 0.73
C GLN A 131 7.60 -6.19 1.62
N GLN A 132 7.87 -6.04 2.91
CA GLN A 132 6.90 -5.53 3.88
C GLN A 132 7.23 -4.09 4.22
N ILE A 133 6.34 -3.16 3.87
CA ILE A 133 6.47 -1.74 4.18
C ILE A 133 5.41 -1.34 5.20
N THR A 134 5.79 -0.62 6.24
CA THR A 134 4.88 -0.16 7.29
C THR A 134 4.44 1.26 7.00
N VAL A 135 3.13 1.52 6.98
CA VAL A 135 2.57 2.88 6.86
C VAL A 135 2.71 3.58 8.21
N VAL A 136 3.32 4.77 8.22
CA VAL A 136 3.64 5.54 9.43
C VAL A 136 2.88 6.87 9.51
N ASP A 137 1.89 7.07 8.65
CA ASP A 137 0.99 8.21 8.67
C ASP A 137 0.23 8.32 10.00
N LYS A 138 -0.22 9.54 10.31
CA LYS A 138 -1.12 9.78 11.44
C LYS A 138 -2.38 8.91 11.31
N ASN A 139 -2.84 8.36 12.45
CA ASN A 139 -3.96 7.43 12.57
C ASN A 139 -3.75 6.04 11.93
N PHE A 140 -2.59 5.75 11.32
CA PHE A 140 -2.17 4.39 10.99
C PHE A 140 -1.24 3.77 12.04
N VAL A 141 -0.69 4.62 12.92
CA VAL A 141 0.18 4.25 14.04
C VAL A 141 -0.13 5.10 15.27
N PRO A 142 0.25 4.65 16.49
CA PRO A 142 0.17 5.47 17.69
C PRO A 142 0.89 6.81 17.53
N ASN A 143 0.35 7.87 18.16
CA ASN A 143 0.90 9.22 18.07
C ASN A 143 2.40 9.32 18.41
N LYS A 144 2.89 8.53 19.37
CA LYS A 144 4.32 8.45 19.70
C LYS A 144 5.16 7.93 18.53
N THR A 145 4.66 6.91 17.83
CA THR A 145 5.29 6.33 16.64
C THR A 145 5.26 7.31 15.47
N PHE A 146 4.12 7.95 15.22
CA PHE A 146 3.99 9.00 14.21
C PHE A 146 5.02 10.11 14.44
N LYS A 147 5.09 10.68 15.64
CA LYS A 147 6.06 11.74 15.99
C LYS A 147 7.51 11.30 15.79
N LYS A 148 7.84 10.05 16.11
CA LYS A 148 9.18 9.48 15.89
C LYS A 148 9.56 9.54 14.41
N TYR A 149 8.70 9.06 13.50
CA TYR A 149 9.00 9.04 12.08
C TYR A 149 8.86 10.41 11.43
N ALA A 150 7.90 11.23 11.87
CA ALA A 150 7.76 12.62 11.43
C ALA A 150 9.01 13.46 11.70
N ALA A 151 9.77 13.16 12.76
CA ALA A 151 11.05 13.82 13.05
C ALA A 151 12.23 13.31 12.17
N MET A 152 12.03 12.28 11.34
CA MET A 152 13.08 11.71 10.49
C MET A 152 13.10 12.32 9.08
N THR A 153 12.14 13.16 8.73
CA THR A 153 12.02 13.85 7.44
C THR A 153 11.76 15.34 7.67
N ASP A 154 12.34 16.18 6.82
CA ASP A 154 12.06 17.62 6.81
C ASP A 154 10.88 17.96 5.87
N MET A 155 10.33 16.97 5.17
CA MET A 155 9.25 17.16 4.22
C MET A 155 7.90 17.30 4.91
N THR A 156 7.20 18.40 4.62
CA THR A 156 5.92 18.74 5.26
C THR A 156 4.76 17.82 4.88
N CYS A 157 4.90 17.02 3.81
CA CYS A 157 3.89 16.06 3.39
C CYS A 157 3.56 15.03 4.49
N ILE A 158 4.46 14.75 5.43
CA ILE A 158 4.19 13.83 6.55
C ILE A 158 3.13 14.35 7.52
N GLN A 159 2.93 15.67 7.57
CA GLN A 159 1.89 16.27 8.39
C GLN A 159 0.54 16.33 7.66
N THR A 160 0.57 16.57 6.35
CA THR A 160 -0.64 16.78 5.54
C THR A 160 -1.18 15.48 4.94
N GLY A 161 -0.33 14.46 4.79
CA GLY A 161 -0.63 13.25 4.03
C GLY A 161 -0.70 13.47 2.51
N HIS A 162 -0.34 14.65 2.00
CA HIS A 162 -0.50 15.00 0.59
C HIS A 162 0.76 15.64 0.02
N MET A 163 0.96 15.47 -1.29
CA MET A 163 2.06 16.06 -2.04
C MET A 163 2.08 17.58 -1.82
N GLY A 164 3.21 18.09 -1.35
CA GLY A 164 3.45 19.52 -1.15
C GLY A 164 4.64 20.01 -1.97
N THR A 165 5.01 21.27 -1.75
CA THR A 165 6.20 21.88 -2.37
C THR A 165 7.51 21.19 -2.00
N CYS A 166 7.53 20.45 -0.88
CA CYS A 166 8.68 19.65 -0.44
C CYS A 166 8.91 18.39 -1.29
N CYS A 167 7.92 17.95 -2.07
CA CYS A 167 7.95 16.70 -2.80
C CYS A 167 8.53 16.91 -4.21
N ASN A 168 9.86 16.80 -4.35
CA ASN A 168 10.51 16.92 -5.66
C ASN A 168 10.35 15.62 -6.47
N THR A 169 9.42 15.65 -7.44
CA THR A 169 9.32 14.77 -8.62
C THR A 169 9.38 13.25 -8.42
N ALA A 170 8.22 12.61 -8.47
CA ALA A 170 8.03 11.45 -9.36
C ALA A 170 7.19 11.93 -10.56
N ALA A 171 7.57 11.55 -11.78
CA ALA A 171 7.07 12.08 -13.06
C ALA A 171 5.56 11.85 -13.34
N THR A 172 4.81 11.32 -12.38
CA THR A 172 3.40 10.92 -12.51
C THR A 172 2.51 11.49 -11.39
N SER A 173 3.08 12.19 -10.40
CA SER A 173 2.35 12.63 -9.21
C SER A 173 1.86 14.08 -9.34
N ILE A 174 0.55 14.28 -9.28
CA ILE A 174 -0.09 15.60 -9.36
C ILE A 174 0.07 16.31 -8.01
N ALA A 175 0.23 17.64 -8.02
CA ALA A 175 0.20 18.44 -6.80
C ALA A 175 -1.08 18.14 -5.99
N GLY A 176 -0.94 17.90 -4.69
CA GLY A 176 -2.06 17.52 -3.82
C GLY A 176 -2.48 16.05 -3.86
N SER A 177 -1.82 15.17 -4.62
CA SER A 177 -2.07 13.71 -4.52
C SER A 177 -1.79 13.19 -3.11
N ARG A 178 -2.54 12.16 -2.67
CA ARG A 178 -2.31 11.47 -1.40
C ARG A 178 -0.94 10.78 -1.41
N VAL A 179 -0.18 10.95 -0.33
CA VAL A 179 1.16 10.38 -0.12
C VAL A 179 1.16 9.54 1.15
N TYR A 180 1.54 8.27 1.02
CA TYR A 180 1.69 7.37 2.16
C TYR A 180 3.14 7.35 2.62
N HIS A 181 3.38 7.76 3.86
CA HIS A 181 4.71 7.70 4.46
C HIS A 181 4.94 6.28 4.93
N VAL A 182 6.04 5.68 4.48
CA VAL A 182 6.35 4.28 4.75
C VAL A 182 7.78 4.10 5.24
N THR A 183 7.99 3.07 6.04
CA THR A 183 9.31 2.58 6.44
C THR A 183 9.40 1.07 6.20
N ILE A 184 10.61 0.55 6.11
CA ILE A 184 10.92 -0.89 6.07
C ILE A 184 11.87 -1.26 7.20
#